data_AF-A0AAN9BP09-F1
#
_entry.id   AF-A0AAN9BP09-F1
#
_cell.length_a   1.000
_cell.length_b   1.000
_cell.length_c   1.000
_cell.angle_alpha   90.00
_cell.angle_beta   90.00
_cell.angle_gamma   90.00
#
_symmetry.space_group_name_H-M   'P 1'
#
loop_
_entity.id
_entity.type
_entity.pdbx_description
1 polymer ?
#
loop_
_entity_poly.entity_id
_entity_poly.type
_entity_poly.pdbx_seq_one_letter_code
_entity_poly.pdbx_strand_id
1 'polypeptide(L)'
;MVSKSNMIILVSLLLSVFSQGGQCLLLDDTNPTNDHLQAAKRILKRVPLIDGHNDLAWHLMIDFEGQMNGWDLQKDMWNYFQPRPKHPSQTDIPRIREGLLGAQMWSAYSDCIAQYRDAVTKGLRLIDLIKRFVHKYSHVFQFVTTADGILDAFHEGKFASLIGLEGGNMIDSSLAVLRMYYELGVRYMTLTWSCNTPWADNYKCTRYNTPVHHGLSPFGERVVREMNRMGMLVDISHVALDTMYDALNISTAPVIFSHSSSYTLCPHRRNAPDDVLHLLRDNGGIIMVNFYPDFINCTLDNVYGDDNRTASISQVADHLDHIKSITGPDHIGLGSDFDGSDHVGELKDVSTYPYLFAELLARGWSEGDLEKLAFHNFYRVLKAAEKVRDSKADEEPDDTLIDIADIPDTSCITQGWEH
;
A
#
# COMPACT_ATOMS: atom_id res chain seq x y z
N MET A 1 -66.70 58.56 36.62
CA MET A 1 -66.24 57.97 35.36
C MET A 1 -65.76 56.55 35.69
N VAL A 2 -66.67 55.58 35.87
CA VAL A 2 -67.07 54.54 34.88
C VAL A 2 -65.83 53.87 34.27
N SER A 3 -65.28 52.76 34.78
CA SER A 3 -65.75 51.36 34.99
C SER A 3 -65.81 50.48 33.74
N LYS A 4 -65.27 49.24 33.91
CA LYS A 4 -65.64 47.96 33.28
C LYS A 4 -65.13 47.74 31.84
N SER A 5 -64.68 46.56 31.36
CA SER A 5 -64.88 45.15 31.72
C SER A 5 -63.71 44.29 31.17
N ASN A 6 -63.23 43.28 31.90
CA ASN A 6 -63.35 41.82 31.66
C ASN A 6 -63.48 41.34 30.20
N MET A 7 -62.62 40.42 29.72
CA MET A 7 -62.83 38.96 29.79
C MET A 7 -61.88 38.19 28.84
N ILE A 8 -61.59 36.96 29.23
CA ILE A 8 -60.69 35.92 28.71
C ILE A 8 -61.27 35.24 27.44
N ILE A 9 -60.42 34.68 26.55
CA ILE A 9 -60.45 33.29 25.99
C ILE A 9 -59.78 33.19 24.59
N LEU A 10 -59.09 32.05 24.45
CA LEU A 10 -58.29 31.41 23.40
C LEU A 10 -58.74 31.46 21.91
N VAL A 11 -57.68 31.44 21.06
CA VAL A 11 -57.43 30.64 19.82
C VAL A 11 -58.29 30.90 18.57
N SER A 12 -57.66 31.35 17.47
CA SER A 12 -57.47 30.57 16.20
C SER A 12 -56.89 31.36 15.01
N LEU A 13 -55.97 30.69 14.29
CA LEU A 13 -55.68 30.63 12.83
C LEU A 13 -55.36 31.86 11.94
N LEU A 14 -54.15 31.76 11.34
CA LEU A 14 -53.77 31.90 9.92
C LEU A 14 -54.01 33.21 9.14
N LEU A 15 -52.91 33.76 8.58
CA LEU A 15 -52.81 34.09 7.15
C LEU A 15 -51.34 34.22 6.70
N SER A 16 -51.08 33.62 5.55
CA SER A 16 -49.84 33.31 4.86
C SER A 16 -49.27 34.44 4.00
N VAL A 17 -47.95 34.49 3.82
CA VAL A 17 -47.31 34.95 2.57
C VAL A 17 -46.16 33.99 2.22
N PHE A 18 -46.20 33.50 0.98
CA PHE A 18 -45.25 32.60 0.34
C PHE A 18 -43.86 33.24 0.13
N SER A 19 -42.80 32.48 0.39
CA SER A 19 -41.62 32.46 -0.50
C SER A 19 -41.03 31.05 -0.54
N GLN A 20 -41.31 30.32 -1.62
CA GLN A 20 -40.54 29.15 -2.02
C GLN A 20 -39.22 29.61 -2.63
N GLY A 21 -38.11 28.97 -2.24
CA GLY A 21 -36.82 29.21 -2.85
C GLY A 21 -35.67 28.53 -2.11
N GLY A 22 -35.43 27.26 -2.45
CA GLY A 22 -34.14 26.58 -2.30
C GLY A 22 -33.60 26.42 -0.88
N GLN A 23 -34.09 25.42 -0.14
CA GLN A 23 -33.26 24.78 0.88
C GLN A 23 -32.12 24.05 0.14
N CYS A 24 -30.94 24.68 0.14
CA CYS A 24 -29.69 23.97 -0.05
C CYS A 24 -29.66 22.88 1.03
N LEU A 25 -29.86 21.63 0.63
CA LEU A 25 -29.57 20.47 1.46
C LEU A 25 -28.07 20.56 1.77
N LEU A 26 -27.76 21.10 2.93
CA LEU A 26 -26.47 20.87 3.57
C LEU A 26 -26.37 19.35 3.70
N LEU A 27 -25.44 18.76 2.94
CA LEU A 27 -25.03 17.38 3.12
C LEU A 27 -24.62 17.27 4.60
N ASP A 28 -25.38 16.52 5.38
CA ASP A 28 -24.99 16.19 6.73
C ASP A 28 -23.59 15.56 6.66
N ASP A 29 -22.66 16.03 7.50
CA ASP A 29 -21.43 15.29 7.81
C ASP A 29 -21.86 13.98 8.49
N THR A 30 -22.19 12.97 7.67
CA THR A 30 -22.74 11.72 8.17
C THR A 30 -21.61 10.84 8.65
N ASN A 31 -21.41 10.79 9.98
CA ASN A 31 -20.70 9.69 10.60
C ASN A 31 -21.26 8.35 10.08
N PRO A 32 -20.41 7.34 9.80
CA PRO A 32 -20.86 6.07 9.24
C PRO A 32 -21.95 5.43 10.09
N THR A 33 -23.10 5.14 9.48
CA THR A 33 -24.20 4.46 10.18
C THR A 33 -23.85 2.99 10.40
N ASN A 34 -24.52 2.35 11.37
CA ASN A 34 -24.41 0.89 11.52
C ASN A 34 -24.79 0.15 10.22
N ASP A 35 -25.70 0.71 9.41
CA ASP A 35 -26.08 0.14 8.13
C ASP A 35 -24.94 0.18 7.10
N HIS A 36 -24.16 1.28 7.06
CA HIS A 36 -22.95 1.35 6.24
C HIS A 36 -21.91 0.32 6.68
N LEU A 37 -21.70 0.13 7.99
CA LEU A 37 -20.79 -0.89 8.50
C LEU A 37 -21.24 -2.32 8.14
N GLN A 38 -22.55 -2.61 8.20
CA GLN A 38 -23.06 -3.91 7.75
C GLN A 38 -22.91 -4.09 6.24
N ALA A 39 -23.11 -3.04 5.44
CA ALA A 39 -22.90 -3.06 4.00
C ALA A 39 -21.41 -3.29 3.64
N ALA A 40 -20.50 -2.58 4.29
CA ALA A 40 -19.05 -2.80 4.20
C ALA A 40 -18.69 -4.27 4.46
N LYS A 41 -19.16 -4.83 5.57
CA LYS A 41 -18.93 -6.26 5.91
C LYS A 41 -19.53 -7.23 4.91
N ARG A 42 -20.62 -6.88 4.21
CA ARG A 42 -21.17 -7.71 3.11
C ARG A 42 -20.29 -7.67 1.88
N ILE A 43 -19.82 -6.48 1.48
CA ILE A 43 -18.91 -6.30 0.33
C ILE A 43 -17.63 -7.13 0.54
N LEU A 44 -16.99 -6.97 1.70
CA LEU A 44 -15.75 -7.67 2.06
C LEU A 44 -15.89 -9.19 2.21
N LYS A 45 -17.12 -9.71 2.25
CA LYS A 45 -17.40 -11.16 2.21
C LYS A 45 -17.62 -11.69 0.78
N ARG A 46 -17.84 -10.82 -0.21
CA ARG A 46 -18.01 -11.21 -1.62
C ARG A 46 -16.69 -11.26 -2.36
N VAL A 47 -15.74 -10.40 -2.01
CA VAL A 47 -14.42 -10.31 -2.64
C VAL A 47 -13.31 -10.26 -1.58
N PRO A 48 -12.13 -10.85 -1.85
CA PRO A 48 -11.02 -10.78 -0.91
C PRO A 48 -10.43 -9.37 -0.90
N LEU A 49 -10.54 -8.67 0.24
CA LEU A 49 -9.78 -7.44 0.43
C LEU A 49 -8.29 -7.73 0.37
N ILE A 50 -7.60 -7.03 -0.53
CA ILE A 50 -6.16 -7.08 -0.73
C ILE A 50 -5.54 -5.82 -0.15
N ASP A 51 -4.58 -6.00 0.73
CA ASP A 51 -3.65 -4.95 1.11
C ASP A 51 -2.28 -5.13 0.41
N GLY A 52 -1.77 -4.03 -0.14
CA GLY A 52 -0.56 -4.00 -0.97
C GLY A 52 0.76 -3.97 -0.21
N HIS A 53 0.76 -3.65 1.10
CA HIS A 53 1.99 -3.48 1.85
C HIS A 53 1.80 -3.59 3.37
N ASN A 54 2.48 -4.57 3.98
CA ASN A 54 2.50 -4.78 5.43
C ASN A 54 3.84 -5.37 5.88
N ASP A 55 4.43 -4.77 6.91
CA ASP A 55 5.79 -5.01 7.40
C ASP A 55 5.89 -5.94 8.61
N LEU A 56 4.86 -6.74 8.88
CA LEU A 56 4.91 -7.75 9.94
C LEU A 56 6.18 -8.61 9.86
N ALA A 57 6.62 -8.97 8.65
CA ALA A 57 7.84 -9.76 8.47
C ALA A 57 9.11 -9.03 8.95
N TRP A 58 9.19 -7.71 8.76
CA TRP A 58 10.29 -6.90 9.28
C TRP A 58 10.29 -6.87 10.81
N HIS A 59 9.13 -6.63 11.44
CA HIS A 59 8.99 -6.69 12.90
C HIS A 59 9.42 -8.04 13.48
N LEU A 60 9.00 -9.13 12.85
CA LEU A 60 9.40 -10.48 13.26
C LEU A 60 10.91 -10.74 13.06
N MET A 61 11.51 -10.14 12.02
CA MET A 61 12.94 -10.27 11.77
C MET A 61 13.78 -9.53 12.80
N ILE A 62 13.42 -8.29 13.15
CA ILE A 62 14.24 -7.44 14.03
C ILE A 62 14.12 -7.84 15.51
N ASP A 63 12.93 -8.21 15.97
CA ASP A 63 12.70 -8.46 17.40
C ASP A 63 12.86 -9.94 17.77
N PHE A 64 12.77 -10.85 16.79
CA PHE A 64 12.94 -12.29 17.00
C PHE A 64 14.03 -12.92 16.12
N GLU A 65 14.83 -12.12 15.41
CA GLU A 65 15.89 -12.59 14.50
C GLU A 65 15.37 -13.56 13.41
N GLY A 66 14.07 -13.49 13.10
CA GLY A 66 13.38 -14.40 12.17
C GLY A 66 13.15 -15.82 12.72
N GLN A 67 13.35 -16.03 14.03
CA GLN A 67 13.02 -17.29 14.70
C GLN A 67 11.50 -17.45 14.78
N MET A 68 10.98 -18.67 14.60
CA MET A 68 9.53 -18.95 14.67
C MET A 68 8.98 -19.11 16.09
N ASN A 69 9.86 -19.08 17.08
CA ASN A 69 9.54 -19.21 18.50
C ASN A 69 9.55 -17.82 19.15
N GLY A 70 8.78 -17.63 20.22
CA GLY A 70 8.71 -16.35 20.95
C GLY A 70 7.55 -15.45 20.54
N TRP A 71 6.84 -15.79 19.46
CA TRP A 71 5.62 -15.11 19.02
C TRP A 71 4.58 -16.08 18.46
N ASP A 72 3.33 -15.63 18.38
CA ASP A 72 2.21 -16.44 17.92
C ASP A 72 1.09 -15.60 17.28
N LEU A 73 0.94 -15.70 15.95
CA LEU A 73 -0.09 -14.93 15.21
C LEU A 73 -1.52 -15.29 15.63
N GLN A 74 -1.74 -16.41 16.34
CA GLN A 74 -3.08 -16.75 16.84
C GLN A 74 -3.48 -15.93 18.07
N LYS A 75 -2.55 -15.17 18.65
CA LYS A 75 -2.77 -14.35 19.84
C LYS A 75 -2.77 -12.87 19.45
N ASP A 76 -3.31 -12.05 20.33
CA ASP A 76 -3.18 -10.60 20.26
C ASP A 76 -1.70 -10.23 20.33
N MET A 77 -1.18 -9.67 19.24
CA MET A 77 0.22 -9.28 19.10
C MET A 77 0.51 -7.82 19.44
N TRP A 78 -0.48 -7.03 19.85
CA TRP A 78 -0.35 -5.58 20.03
C TRP A 78 0.89 -5.20 20.84
N ASN A 79 1.18 -5.90 21.94
CA ASN A 79 2.31 -5.59 22.83
C ASN A 79 3.53 -6.52 22.69
N TYR A 80 3.64 -7.30 21.61
CA TYR A 80 4.69 -8.32 21.47
C TYR A 80 6.09 -7.73 21.29
N PHE A 81 6.19 -6.57 20.65
CA PHE A 81 7.47 -5.94 20.31
C PHE A 81 7.95 -5.05 21.46
N GLN A 82 9.05 -5.45 22.11
CA GLN A 82 9.68 -4.73 23.22
C GLN A 82 11.19 -4.60 22.96
N PRO A 83 11.83 -3.46 23.24
CA PRO A 83 11.37 -2.29 24.02
C PRO A 83 10.94 -1.11 23.13
N ARG A 84 9.92 -1.28 22.29
CA ARG A 84 9.33 -0.18 21.50
C ARG A 84 7.90 0.12 21.96
N PRO A 85 7.70 0.91 23.02
CA PRO A 85 6.37 1.39 23.40
C PRO A 85 5.68 2.28 22.34
N LYS A 86 6.30 2.51 21.17
CA LYS A 86 5.78 3.40 20.10
C LYS A 86 5.19 2.68 18.89
N HIS A 87 5.48 1.40 18.66
CA HIS A 87 5.00 0.68 17.47
C HIS A 87 4.42 -0.68 17.87
N PRO A 88 3.16 -0.73 18.33
CA PRO A 88 2.50 -2.00 18.61
C PRO A 88 2.35 -2.81 17.31
N SER A 89 2.27 -4.14 17.43
CA SER A 89 1.95 -4.92 16.24
C SER A 89 0.54 -4.60 15.75
N GLN A 90 0.39 -4.37 14.46
CA GLN A 90 -0.89 -4.05 13.84
C GLN A 90 -1.51 -5.27 13.14
N THR A 91 -0.87 -6.43 13.23
CA THR A 91 -1.29 -7.61 12.46
C THR A 91 -1.21 -8.89 13.29
N ASP A 92 -2.35 -9.57 13.42
CA ASP A 92 -2.45 -10.95 13.89
C ASP A 92 -3.69 -11.63 13.29
N ILE A 93 -3.82 -12.95 13.45
CA ILE A 93 -4.91 -13.74 12.86
C ILE A 93 -6.29 -13.29 13.40
N PRO A 94 -6.48 -13.03 14.72
CA PRO A 94 -7.74 -12.48 15.21
C PRO A 94 -8.17 -11.20 14.49
N ARG A 95 -7.26 -10.22 14.34
CA ARG A 95 -7.56 -8.93 13.69
C ARG A 95 -7.73 -9.08 12.18
N ILE A 96 -6.95 -9.93 11.51
CA ILE A 96 -7.15 -10.27 10.09
C ILE A 96 -8.58 -10.75 9.84
N ARG A 97 -9.10 -11.62 10.71
CA ARG A 97 -10.47 -12.15 10.60
C ARG A 97 -11.52 -11.07 10.88
N GLU A 98 -11.31 -10.22 11.88
CA GLU A 98 -12.21 -9.13 12.21
C GLU A 98 -12.29 -8.08 11.09
N GLY A 99 -11.16 -7.78 10.46
CA GLY A 99 -11.03 -6.85 9.34
C GLY A 99 -11.49 -7.39 8.01
N LEU A 100 -11.79 -8.70 7.93
CA LEU A 100 -12.22 -9.39 6.71
C LEU A 100 -11.19 -9.30 5.57
N LEU A 101 -9.89 -9.31 5.88
CA LEU A 101 -8.85 -9.36 4.86
C LEU A 101 -8.87 -10.73 4.17
N GLY A 102 -8.72 -10.72 2.85
CA GLY A 102 -8.66 -11.92 2.03
C GLY A 102 -7.28 -12.18 1.43
N ALA A 103 -6.45 -11.15 1.27
CA ALA A 103 -5.08 -11.28 0.81
C ALA A 103 -4.16 -10.18 1.34
N GLN A 104 -2.87 -10.46 1.40
CA GLN A 104 -1.83 -9.50 1.75
C GLN A 104 -0.60 -9.73 0.89
N MET A 105 -0.02 -8.63 0.42
CA MET A 105 1.38 -8.64 0.05
C MET A 105 2.24 -8.35 1.28
N TRP A 106 2.98 -9.36 1.73
CA TRP A 106 3.93 -9.21 2.83
C TRP A 106 5.21 -8.55 2.31
N SER A 107 5.63 -7.47 2.97
CA SER A 107 6.86 -6.75 2.64
C SER A 107 8.08 -7.56 3.10
N ALA A 108 8.98 -7.84 2.18
CA ALA A 108 10.36 -8.23 2.46
C ALA A 108 11.23 -6.99 2.26
N TYR A 109 11.44 -6.24 3.34
CA TYR A 109 12.17 -4.98 3.38
C TYR A 109 13.63 -5.12 3.84
N SER A 110 14.56 -4.44 3.18
CA SER A 110 15.93 -4.27 3.67
C SER A 110 16.34 -2.81 3.75
N ASP A 111 16.86 -2.42 4.92
CA ASP A 111 17.40 -1.10 5.16
C ASP A 111 18.51 -0.69 4.16
N CYS A 112 18.69 0.63 3.99
CA CYS A 112 19.72 1.20 3.10
C CYS A 112 21.15 0.88 3.53
N ILE A 113 21.40 0.57 4.80
CA ILE A 113 22.75 0.30 5.32
C ILE A 113 23.24 -1.07 4.81
N ALA A 114 22.33 -1.96 4.45
CA ALA A 114 22.63 -3.26 3.85
C ALA A 114 23.08 -3.18 2.38
N GLN A 115 22.85 -2.05 1.70
CA GLN A 115 23.23 -1.89 0.29
C GLN A 115 24.75 -2.01 0.13
N TYR A 116 25.20 -2.74 -0.89
CA TYR A 116 26.61 -3.12 -1.11
C TYR A 116 27.21 -4.02 -0.01
N ARG A 117 26.36 -4.66 0.81
CA ARG A 117 26.77 -5.55 1.90
C ARG A 117 25.94 -6.83 1.90
N ASP A 118 24.95 -6.92 2.79
CA ASP A 118 24.18 -8.11 3.08
C ASP A 118 22.71 -7.99 2.67
N ALA A 119 22.34 -7.00 1.85
CA ALA A 119 20.97 -6.78 1.37
C ALA A 119 20.36 -8.03 0.70
N VAL A 120 21.13 -8.74 -0.13
CA VAL A 120 20.67 -10.00 -0.77
C VAL A 120 20.33 -11.05 0.28
N THR A 121 21.22 -11.26 1.26
CA THR A 121 21.01 -12.22 2.34
C THR A 121 19.82 -11.84 3.22
N LYS A 122 19.66 -10.55 3.54
CA LYS A 122 18.50 -10.05 4.30
C LYS A 122 17.18 -10.31 3.55
N GLY A 123 17.13 -9.99 2.25
CA GLY A 123 15.97 -10.27 1.40
C GLY A 123 15.61 -11.76 1.40
N LEU A 124 16.59 -12.64 1.21
CA LEU A 124 16.39 -14.09 1.28
C LEU A 124 15.86 -14.58 2.64
N ARG A 125 16.39 -14.03 3.75
CA ARG A 125 15.92 -14.37 5.10
C ARG A 125 14.46 -13.95 5.34
N LEU A 126 14.05 -12.81 4.81
CA LEU A 126 12.67 -12.32 4.94
C LEU A 126 11.69 -13.14 4.10
N ILE A 127 12.07 -13.47 2.85
CA ILE A 127 11.28 -14.38 2.00
C ILE A 127 11.09 -15.74 2.68
N ASP A 128 12.17 -16.30 3.24
CA ASP A 128 12.12 -17.54 4.01
C ASP A 128 11.21 -17.42 5.24
N LEU A 129 11.35 -16.34 6.03
CA LEU A 129 10.48 -16.08 7.19
C LEU A 129 9.00 -16.03 6.79
N ILE A 130 8.67 -15.30 5.71
CA ILE A 130 7.30 -15.19 5.20
C ILE A 130 6.76 -16.58 4.86
N LYS A 131 7.50 -17.35 4.06
CA LYS A 131 7.10 -18.71 3.69
C LYS A 131 6.92 -19.62 4.92
N ARG A 132 7.81 -19.53 5.91
CA ARG A 132 7.73 -20.34 7.13
C ARG A 132 6.52 -20.00 7.98
N PHE A 133 6.17 -18.72 8.16
CA PHE A 133 4.98 -18.39 8.94
C PHE A 133 3.69 -18.72 8.20
N VAL A 134 3.64 -18.52 6.88
CA VAL A 134 2.51 -18.95 6.05
C VAL A 134 2.32 -20.46 6.17
N HIS A 135 3.41 -21.24 6.13
CA HIS A 135 3.35 -22.69 6.32
C HIS A 135 2.90 -23.10 7.74
N LYS A 136 3.47 -22.47 8.78
CA LYS A 136 3.12 -22.73 10.20
C LYS A 136 1.62 -22.54 10.46
N TYR A 137 1.01 -21.55 9.84
CA TYR A 137 -0.42 -21.24 9.97
C TYR A 137 -1.21 -21.57 8.69
N SER A 138 -0.85 -22.67 8.00
CA SER A 138 -1.47 -23.10 6.72
C SER A 138 -2.97 -23.44 6.76
N HIS A 139 -3.54 -23.56 7.97
CA HIS A 139 -4.99 -23.66 8.17
C HIS A 139 -5.70 -22.30 8.05
N VAL A 140 -4.95 -21.19 8.01
CA VAL A 140 -5.43 -19.83 7.77
C VAL A 140 -4.86 -19.27 6.48
N PHE A 141 -3.55 -19.40 6.28
CA PHE A 141 -2.83 -18.79 5.16
C PHE A 141 -2.60 -19.77 4.00
N GLN A 142 -2.60 -19.23 2.79
CA GLN A 142 -2.15 -19.92 1.58
C GLN A 142 -1.12 -19.07 0.87
N PHE A 143 0.08 -19.62 0.64
CA PHE A 143 1.07 -18.96 -0.20
C PHE A 143 0.61 -19.01 -1.65
N VAL A 144 0.50 -17.86 -2.31
CA VAL A 144 0.07 -17.76 -3.70
C VAL A 144 0.99 -16.83 -4.46
N THR A 145 1.06 -17.04 -5.77
CA THR A 145 1.94 -16.26 -6.63
C THR A 145 1.29 -15.85 -7.94
N THR A 146 -0.04 -15.97 -8.03
CA THR A 146 -0.81 -15.58 -9.21
C THR A 146 -2.09 -14.89 -8.77
N ALA A 147 -2.67 -14.08 -9.68
CA ALA A 147 -3.95 -13.44 -9.43
C ALA A 147 -5.08 -14.46 -9.20
N ASP A 148 -5.10 -15.56 -9.95
CA ASP A 148 -6.09 -16.64 -9.74
C ASP A 148 -5.85 -17.37 -8.43
N GLY A 149 -4.60 -17.53 -8.00
CA GLY A 149 -4.29 -18.12 -6.70
C GLY A 149 -4.91 -17.34 -5.54
N ILE A 150 -5.06 -16.01 -5.66
CA ILE A 150 -5.75 -15.19 -4.67
C ILE A 150 -7.23 -15.58 -4.59
N LEU A 151 -7.90 -15.72 -5.73
CA LEU A 151 -9.31 -16.14 -5.79
C LEU A 151 -9.50 -17.56 -5.26
N ASP A 152 -8.61 -18.49 -5.64
CA ASP A 152 -8.67 -19.87 -5.19
C ASP A 152 -8.53 -19.96 -3.66
N ALA A 153 -7.56 -19.24 -3.08
CA ALA A 153 -7.38 -19.18 -1.63
C ALA A 153 -8.63 -18.60 -0.94
N PHE A 154 -9.21 -17.53 -1.48
CA PHE A 154 -10.42 -16.92 -0.93
C PHE A 154 -11.62 -17.88 -0.97
N HIS A 155 -11.83 -18.59 -2.08
CA HIS A 155 -12.91 -19.59 -2.21
C HIS A 155 -12.71 -20.80 -1.28
N GLU A 156 -11.46 -21.13 -0.94
CA GLU A 156 -11.13 -22.14 0.07
C GLU A 156 -11.30 -21.61 1.52
N GLY A 157 -11.67 -20.35 1.70
CA GLY A 157 -11.80 -19.71 3.02
C GLY A 157 -10.44 -19.44 3.68
N LYS A 158 -9.36 -19.37 2.89
CA LYS A 158 -8.02 -19.03 3.33
C LYS A 158 -7.66 -17.60 2.95
N PHE A 159 -6.69 -17.07 3.67
CA PHE A 159 -6.06 -15.79 3.42
C PHE A 159 -4.86 -15.98 2.48
N ALA A 160 -4.87 -15.30 1.33
CA ALA A 160 -3.80 -15.36 0.35
C ALA A 160 -2.59 -14.52 0.81
N SER A 161 -1.41 -15.15 0.80
CA SER A 161 -0.14 -14.53 1.18
C SER A 161 0.78 -14.46 -0.03
N LEU A 162 1.14 -13.25 -0.44
CA LEU A 162 2.11 -12.96 -1.50
C LEU A 162 3.33 -12.25 -0.91
N ILE A 163 4.40 -12.09 -1.70
CA ILE A 163 5.63 -11.41 -1.27
C ILE A 163 5.98 -10.27 -2.23
N GLY A 164 6.26 -9.10 -1.65
CA GLY A 164 6.82 -7.94 -2.33
C GLY A 164 8.19 -7.59 -1.76
N LEU A 165 9.14 -7.23 -2.61
CA LEU A 165 10.44 -6.72 -2.18
C LEU A 165 10.39 -5.20 -2.05
N GLU A 166 10.65 -4.66 -0.87
CA GLU A 166 10.71 -3.22 -0.65
C GLU A 166 12.17 -2.72 -0.75
N GLY A 167 12.59 -2.43 -1.97
CA GLY A 167 13.89 -1.81 -2.26
C GLY A 167 14.75 -2.59 -3.26
N GLY A 168 15.12 -1.92 -4.36
CA GLY A 168 16.00 -2.47 -5.39
C GLY A 168 17.44 -2.73 -4.94
N ASN A 169 17.84 -2.25 -3.77
CA ASN A 169 19.12 -2.60 -3.14
C ASN A 169 19.27 -4.11 -2.90
N MET A 170 18.16 -4.83 -2.72
CA MET A 170 18.20 -6.28 -2.46
C MET A 170 18.59 -7.11 -3.68
N ILE A 171 18.53 -6.59 -4.90
CA ILE A 171 19.04 -7.29 -6.09
C ILE A 171 20.53 -7.04 -6.32
N ASP A 172 21.14 -6.14 -5.56
CA ASP A 172 22.55 -5.74 -5.68
C ASP A 172 22.98 -5.50 -7.14
N SER A 173 22.11 -4.80 -7.88
CA SER A 173 22.28 -4.50 -9.32
C SER A 173 22.50 -5.73 -10.21
N SER A 174 21.87 -6.86 -9.87
CA SER A 174 21.96 -8.12 -10.61
C SER A 174 20.59 -8.61 -11.10
N LEU A 175 20.44 -8.71 -12.42
CA LEU A 175 19.26 -9.30 -13.06
C LEU A 175 19.12 -10.79 -12.73
N ALA A 176 20.22 -11.49 -12.44
CA ALA A 176 20.18 -12.88 -11.99
C ALA A 176 19.55 -13.00 -10.60
N VAL A 177 19.93 -12.11 -9.66
CA VAL A 177 19.33 -12.09 -8.31
C VAL A 177 17.85 -11.72 -8.39
N LEU A 178 17.49 -10.74 -9.22
CA LEU A 178 16.10 -10.37 -9.50
C LEU A 178 15.25 -11.58 -9.95
N ARG A 179 15.73 -12.36 -10.93
CA ARG A 179 15.07 -13.60 -11.35
C ARG A 179 14.98 -14.63 -10.24
N MET A 180 16.03 -14.79 -9.45
CA MET A 180 16.00 -15.74 -8.33
C MET A 180 14.95 -15.39 -7.28
N TYR A 181 14.74 -14.10 -7.01
CA TYR A 181 13.63 -13.68 -6.14
C TYR A 181 12.25 -13.98 -6.75
N TYR A 182 12.09 -13.81 -8.06
CA TYR A 182 10.85 -14.20 -8.74
C TYR A 182 10.54 -15.69 -8.59
N GLU A 183 11.55 -16.55 -8.78
CA GLU A 183 11.45 -18.01 -8.57
C GLU A 183 11.14 -18.36 -7.11
N LEU A 184 11.65 -17.57 -6.17
CA LEU A 184 11.29 -17.67 -4.77
C LEU A 184 9.88 -17.13 -4.47
N GLY A 185 9.14 -16.62 -5.46
CA GLY A 185 7.73 -16.27 -5.36
C GLY A 185 7.46 -14.80 -5.09
N VAL A 186 8.45 -13.93 -5.22
CA VAL A 186 8.26 -12.47 -5.20
C VAL A 186 7.42 -12.03 -6.41
N ARG A 187 6.45 -11.14 -6.20
CA ARG A 187 5.53 -10.66 -7.25
C ARG A 187 5.51 -9.16 -7.48
N TYR A 188 6.12 -8.37 -6.61
CA TYR A 188 6.57 -7.02 -6.97
C TYR A 188 7.96 -6.73 -6.41
N MET A 189 8.61 -5.72 -6.98
CA MET A 189 9.74 -5.05 -6.34
C MET A 189 9.56 -3.54 -6.40
N THR A 190 9.69 -2.89 -5.25
CA THR A 190 9.82 -1.43 -5.11
C THR A 190 11.19 -1.01 -5.62
N LEU A 191 11.26 -0.17 -6.65
CA LEU A 191 12.53 0.12 -7.35
C LEU A 191 13.60 0.70 -6.42
N THR A 192 13.19 1.48 -5.43
CA THR A 192 14.06 2.03 -4.37
C THR A 192 13.36 1.92 -3.02
N TRP A 193 14.11 2.08 -1.93
CA TRP A 193 13.53 2.48 -0.64
C TRP A 193 13.89 3.96 -0.39
N SER A 194 14.28 4.36 0.83
CA SER A 194 14.70 5.72 1.16
C SER A 194 16.17 6.03 0.80
N CYS A 195 16.73 5.35 -0.21
CA CYS A 195 18.08 5.54 -0.77
C CYS A 195 18.09 5.21 -2.26
N ASN A 196 19.00 5.87 -2.99
CA ASN A 196 19.26 5.54 -4.39
C ASN A 196 19.91 4.17 -4.52
N THR A 197 19.57 3.45 -5.57
CA THR A 197 20.38 2.33 -6.08
C THR A 197 21.38 2.86 -7.12
N PRO A 198 22.35 2.05 -7.58
CA PRO A 198 23.18 2.39 -8.74
C PRO A 198 22.41 2.66 -10.04
N TRP A 199 21.08 2.51 -10.06
CA TRP A 199 20.29 2.55 -11.28
C TRP A 199 18.92 3.22 -11.15
N ALA A 200 18.54 3.69 -9.96
CA ALA A 200 17.28 4.41 -9.72
C ALA A 200 17.40 5.42 -8.57
N ASP A 201 16.77 6.58 -8.74
CA ASP A 201 16.67 7.62 -7.71
C ASP A 201 15.42 7.47 -6.84
N ASN A 202 15.56 7.79 -5.55
CA ASN A 202 14.47 7.72 -4.55
C ASN A 202 13.87 9.08 -4.16
N TYR A 203 12.70 9.05 -3.49
CA TYR A 203 11.95 10.23 -3.10
C TYR A 203 12.70 11.18 -2.16
N LYS A 204 13.58 10.63 -1.30
CA LYS A 204 14.21 11.32 -0.19
C LYS A 204 15.44 12.08 -0.67
N CYS A 205 15.21 13.23 -1.30
CA CYS A 205 16.29 14.14 -1.68
C CYS A 205 16.90 14.81 -0.45
N THR A 206 18.09 14.38 -0.05
CA THR A 206 18.87 15.01 1.04
C THR A 206 20.28 15.33 0.54
N ARG A 207 21.07 16.08 1.33
CA ARG A 207 22.48 16.34 1.00
C ARG A 207 23.34 15.07 0.84
N TYR A 208 22.87 13.92 1.34
CA TYR A 208 23.53 12.61 1.23
C TYR A 208 22.81 11.65 0.29
N ASN A 209 21.75 12.12 -0.36
CA ASN A 209 20.86 11.33 -1.20
C ASN A 209 20.33 12.24 -2.31
N THR A 210 21.26 12.81 -3.09
CA THR A 210 20.95 13.67 -4.24
C THR A 210 20.63 12.79 -5.44
N PRO A 211 19.67 13.15 -6.30
CA PRO A 211 19.44 12.45 -7.56
C PRO A 211 20.75 12.31 -8.34
N VAL A 212 21.08 11.09 -8.76
CA VAL A 212 22.29 10.77 -9.52
C VAL A 212 21.95 10.47 -10.97
N HIS A 213 20.81 9.81 -11.19
CA HIS A 213 20.37 9.32 -12.49
C HIS A 213 19.40 10.29 -13.17
N HIS A 214 18.76 11.15 -12.38
CA HIS A 214 17.60 11.94 -12.77
C HIS A 214 16.44 11.05 -13.23
N GLY A 215 16.19 9.98 -12.47
CA GLY A 215 15.19 8.96 -12.77
C GLY A 215 15.80 7.55 -12.77
N LEU A 216 15.70 6.87 -13.90
CA LEU A 216 16.32 5.56 -14.16
C LEU A 216 17.59 5.69 -15.00
N SER A 217 18.64 4.96 -14.64
CA SER A 217 19.80 4.79 -15.52
C SER A 217 19.47 3.82 -16.68
N PRO A 218 20.31 3.72 -17.72
CA PRO A 218 20.13 2.70 -18.77
C PRO A 218 20.04 1.27 -18.23
N PHE A 219 20.74 0.96 -17.13
CA PHE A 219 20.61 -0.32 -16.44
C PHE A 219 19.26 -0.42 -15.71
N GLY A 220 18.80 0.66 -15.07
CA GLY A 220 17.49 0.72 -14.42
C GLY A 220 16.33 0.47 -15.38
N GLU A 221 16.42 0.98 -16.61
CA GLU A 221 15.43 0.65 -17.64
C GLU A 221 15.41 -0.86 -17.97
N ARG A 222 16.57 -1.52 -17.96
CA ARG A 222 16.67 -2.98 -18.17
C ARG A 222 16.05 -3.75 -17.02
N VAL A 223 16.24 -3.30 -15.78
CA VAL A 223 15.57 -3.86 -14.59
C VAL A 223 14.05 -3.84 -14.79
N VAL A 224 13.49 -2.69 -15.18
CA VAL A 224 12.04 -2.56 -15.45
C VAL A 224 11.58 -3.51 -16.57
N ARG A 225 12.34 -3.62 -17.66
CA ARG A 225 12.01 -4.52 -18.78
C ARG A 225 12.07 -6.00 -18.38
N GLU A 226 13.08 -6.40 -17.59
CA GLU A 226 13.19 -7.78 -17.09
C GLU A 226 12.05 -8.10 -16.12
N MET A 227 11.64 -7.16 -15.28
CA MET A 227 10.45 -7.29 -14.44
C MET A 227 9.19 -7.52 -15.27
N ASN A 228 8.99 -6.74 -16.34
CA ASN A 228 7.86 -6.97 -17.26
C ASN A 228 7.93 -8.33 -17.94
N ARG A 229 9.11 -8.76 -18.40
CA ARG A 229 9.31 -10.06 -19.08
C ARG A 229 8.90 -11.23 -18.19
N MET A 230 9.22 -11.19 -16.89
CA MET A 230 8.81 -12.22 -15.93
C MET A 230 7.43 -11.99 -15.31
N GLY A 231 6.78 -10.85 -15.57
CA GLY A 231 5.48 -10.52 -14.97
C GLY A 231 5.58 -10.22 -13.47
N MET A 232 6.72 -9.67 -13.03
CA MET A 232 6.83 -9.03 -11.72
C MET A 232 6.31 -7.60 -11.83
N LEU A 233 5.45 -7.20 -10.90
CA LEU A 233 4.94 -5.84 -10.84
C LEU A 233 6.07 -4.87 -10.47
N VAL A 234 6.12 -3.76 -11.20
CA VAL A 234 7.01 -2.64 -10.93
C VAL A 234 6.33 -1.73 -9.91
N ASP A 235 6.87 -1.69 -8.69
CA ASP A 235 6.37 -0.79 -7.65
C ASP A 235 7.19 0.51 -7.61
N ILE A 236 6.50 1.63 -7.75
CA ILE A 236 7.05 2.98 -7.78
C ILE A 236 6.71 3.77 -6.51
N SER A 237 6.32 3.10 -5.43
CA SER A 237 6.44 3.67 -4.08
C SER A 237 7.91 3.98 -3.77
N HIS A 238 8.18 4.95 -2.89
CA HIS A 238 9.54 5.40 -2.50
C HIS A 238 10.41 6.01 -3.61
N VAL A 239 10.04 6.01 -4.88
CA VAL A 239 10.93 6.50 -5.94
C VAL A 239 10.89 8.03 -6.08
N ALA A 240 11.90 8.62 -6.73
CA ALA A 240 11.89 10.04 -7.09
C ALA A 240 10.82 10.34 -8.15
N LEU A 241 10.40 11.60 -8.27
CA LEU A 241 9.42 12.02 -9.28
C LEU A 241 9.87 11.64 -10.70
N ASP A 242 11.13 11.91 -11.05
CA ASP A 242 11.67 11.57 -12.37
C ASP A 242 11.66 10.03 -12.60
N THR A 243 11.93 9.25 -11.55
CA THR A 243 11.85 7.78 -11.60
C THR A 243 10.41 7.29 -11.82
N MET A 244 9.40 7.99 -11.28
CA MET A 244 7.99 7.68 -11.57
C MET A 244 7.71 7.85 -13.05
N TYR A 245 8.15 8.97 -13.66
CA TYR A 245 7.97 9.24 -15.08
C TYR A 245 8.64 8.19 -15.95
N ASP A 246 9.91 7.88 -15.68
CA ASP A 246 10.66 6.89 -16.46
C ASP A 246 10.03 5.51 -16.37
N ALA A 247 9.69 5.05 -15.16
CA ALA A 247 9.08 3.74 -14.97
C ALA A 247 7.72 3.63 -15.69
N LEU A 248 6.87 4.67 -15.61
CA LEU A 248 5.59 4.71 -16.31
C LEU A 248 5.74 4.72 -17.85
N ASN A 249 6.77 5.38 -18.35
CA ASN A 249 7.05 5.47 -19.79
C ASN A 249 7.68 4.19 -20.36
N ILE A 250 8.55 3.51 -19.60
CA ILE A 250 9.28 2.32 -20.04
C ILE A 250 8.48 1.03 -19.83
N SER A 251 7.67 0.97 -18.77
CA SER A 251 6.95 -0.26 -18.42
C SER A 251 5.90 -0.61 -19.47
N THR A 252 5.97 -1.84 -19.96
CA THR A 252 5.00 -2.45 -20.89
C THR A 252 3.83 -3.13 -20.17
N ALA A 253 3.93 -3.30 -18.86
CA ALA A 253 2.86 -3.76 -17.99
C ALA A 253 2.38 -2.64 -17.05
N PRO A 254 1.17 -2.75 -16.49
CA PRO A 254 0.71 -1.85 -15.43
C PRO A 254 1.69 -1.81 -14.24
N VAL A 255 2.05 -0.60 -13.80
CA VAL A 255 2.85 -0.39 -12.58
C VAL A 255 1.95 -0.23 -11.35
N ILE A 256 2.54 -0.32 -10.17
CA ILE A 256 1.83 -0.09 -8.91
C ILE A 256 2.51 1.00 -8.07
N PHE A 257 1.73 1.72 -7.27
CA PHE A 257 2.20 2.20 -5.97
C PHE A 257 1.63 1.25 -4.93
N SER A 258 2.47 0.41 -4.31
CA SER A 258 2.03 -0.51 -3.25
C SER A 258 1.56 0.17 -1.97
N HIS A 259 2.07 1.37 -1.65
CA HIS A 259 1.67 2.18 -0.49
C HIS A 259 2.08 3.66 -0.68
N SER A 260 1.25 4.44 -1.37
CA SER A 260 1.45 5.90 -1.54
C SER A 260 0.11 6.63 -1.59
N SER A 261 0.06 7.89 -1.16
CA SER A 261 -1.19 8.68 -1.08
C SER A 261 -1.17 9.88 -2.05
N SER A 262 -2.17 10.76 -2.00
CA SER A 262 -2.25 11.97 -2.86
C SER A 262 -1.35 13.12 -2.41
N TYR A 263 -0.52 13.64 -3.32
CA TYR A 263 0.37 14.78 -3.06
C TYR A 263 -0.40 16.09 -2.90
N THR A 264 -1.51 16.26 -3.64
CA THR A 264 -2.33 17.48 -3.59
C THR A 264 -2.93 17.71 -2.22
N LEU A 265 -3.31 16.65 -1.50
CA LEU A 265 -3.85 16.75 -0.14
C LEU A 265 -2.74 16.83 0.92
N CYS A 266 -1.66 16.08 0.73
CA CYS A 266 -0.49 16.14 1.60
C CYS A 266 0.77 16.21 0.72
N PRO A 267 1.42 17.40 0.59
CA PRO A 267 2.56 17.65 -0.30
C PRO A 267 3.88 17.05 0.21
N HIS A 268 3.84 15.79 0.64
CA HIS A 268 4.98 14.98 1.01
C HIS A 268 5.50 14.20 -0.21
N ARG A 269 6.82 14.12 -0.39
CA ARG A 269 7.42 13.48 -1.59
C ARG A 269 7.18 11.97 -1.72
N ARG A 270 6.66 11.31 -0.68
CA ARG A 270 6.17 9.93 -0.78
C ARG A 270 4.84 9.82 -1.51
N ASN A 271 4.09 10.91 -1.65
CA ASN A 271 2.78 10.92 -2.27
C ASN A 271 2.88 11.22 -3.77
N ALA A 272 1.92 10.69 -4.52
CA ALA A 272 1.85 10.80 -5.97
C ALA A 272 1.23 12.15 -6.40
N PRO A 273 1.92 12.94 -7.24
CA PRO A 273 1.35 14.11 -7.89
C PRO A 273 0.26 13.78 -8.92
N ASP A 274 -0.63 14.74 -9.20
CA ASP A 274 -1.82 14.52 -10.04
C ASP A 274 -1.47 14.19 -11.51
N ASP A 275 -0.38 14.74 -12.05
CA ASP A 275 0.13 14.41 -13.39
C ASP A 275 0.63 12.95 -13.45
N VAL A 276 1.32 12.48 -12.41
CA VAL A 276 1.70 11.06 -12.28
C VAL A 276 0.46 10.17 -12.16
N LEU A 277 -0.60 10.60 -11.45
CA LEU A 277 -1.86 9.85 -11.38
C LEU A 277 -2.55 9.74 -12.74
N HIS A 278 -2.50 10.79 -13.58
CA HIS A 278 -2.98 10.71 -14.96
C HIS A 278 -2.19 9.69 -15.79
N LEU A 279 -0.85 9.71 -15.69
CA LEU A 279 0.01 8.74 -16.38
C LEU A 279 -0.22 7.31 -15.88
N LEU A 280 -0.43 7.13 -14.57
CA LEU A 280 -0.75 5.84 -13.97
C LEU A 280 -2.06 5.27 -14.51
N ARG A 281 -3.09 6.11 -14.64
CA ARG A 281 -4.37 5.73 -15.28
C ARG A 281 -4.13 5.26 -16.71
N ASP A 282 -3.40 6.04 -17.49
CA ASP A 282 -3.17 5.76 -18.91
C ASP A 282 -2.27 4.51 -19.12
N ASN A 283 -1.32 4.25 -18.21
CA ASN A 283 -0.53 3.02 -18.13
C ASN A 283 -1.37 1.79 -17.75
N GLY A 284 -2.54 1.99 -17.13
CA GLY A 284 -3.36 0.91 -16.60
C GLY A 284 -2.98 0.49 -15.17
N GLY A 285 -2.11 1.23 -14.49
CA GLY A 285 -1.61 0.92 -13.15
C GLY A 285 -2.63 1.08 -12.03
N ILE A 286 -2.15 0.99 -10.78
CA ILE A 286 -2.94 1.19 -9.55
C ILE A 286 -2.12 1.93 -8.50
N ILE A 287 -2.75 2.82 -7.75
CA ILE A 287 -2.20 3.39 -6.52
C ILE A 287 -2.93 2.81 -5.32
N MET A 288 -2.18 2.26 -4.38
CA MET A 288 -2.69 1.65 -3.15
C MET A 288 -2.41 2.62 -2.00
N VAL A 289 -3.48 3.15 -1.40
CA VAL A 289 -3.39 4.29 -0.46
C VAL A 289 -2.77 3.86 0.87
N ASN A 290 -1.77 4.64 1.31
CA ASN A 290 -0.99 4.46 2.54
C ASN A 290 -1.69 5.11 3.74
N PHE A 291 -1.60 4.51 4.93
CA PHE A 291 -2.24 5.01 6.16
C PHE A 291 -1.27 5.59 7.20
N TYR A 292 -0.07 6.02 6.80
CA TYR A 292 0.87 6.67 7.68
C TYR A 292 0.45 8.13 7.90
N PRO A 293 0.23 8.60 9.15
CA PRO A 293 -0.28 9.94 9.42
C PRO A 293 0.48 11.07 8.71
N ASP A 294 1.81 11.01 8.68
CA ASP A 294 2.63 12.06 8.05
C ASP A 294 2.44 12.13 6.52
N PHE A 295 1.94 11.06 5.90
CA PHE A 295 1.60 11.03 4.47
C PHE A 295 0.11 11.31 4.21
N ILE A 296 -0.72 11.33 5.25
CA ILE A 296 -2.15 11.62 5.16
C ILE A 296 -2.46 13.10 5.45
N ASN A 297 -1.96 13.66 6.55
CA ASN A 297 -2.29 15.04 6.92
C ASN A 297 -1.06 15.96 6.99
N CYS A 298 0.11 15.46 6.60
CA CYS A 298 1.35 16.24 6.51
C CYS A 298 1.74 16.95 7.82
N THR A 299 1.36 16.40 8.98
CA THR A 299 1.82 16.94 10.27
C THR A 299 3.33 16.76 10.38
N LEU A 300 4.08 17.86 10.33
CA LEU A 300 5.55 17.86 10.31
C LEU A 300 6.18 17.16 11.52
N ASP A 301 7.26 16.45 11.23
CA ASP A 301 8.26 15.69 12.02
C ASP A 301 8.81 16.32 13.33
N ASN A 302 8.31 17.48 13.79
CA ASN A 302 8.97 18.24 14.86
C ASN A 302 8.65 17.74 16.28
N VAL A 303 7.78 16.75 16.47
CA VAL A 303 7.48 16.17 17.80
C VAL A 303 7.20 14.67 17.70
N TYR A 304 8.25 13.84 17.59
CA TYR A 304 8.14 12.39 17.74
C TYR A 304 7.65 12.00 19.16
N GLY A 305 6.41 11.52 19.26
CA GLY A 305 5.85 10.94 20.50
C GLY A 305 4.81 11.78 21.25
N ASP A 306 4.10 12.68 20.56
CA ASP A 306 2.84 13.24 21.07
C ASP A 306 1.64 12.48 20.43
N ASP A 307 0.81 11.85 21.27
CA ASP A 307 -0.40 11.08 20.90
C ASP A 307 -1.52 11.96 20.30
N ASN A 308 -1.30 13.28 20.25
CA ASN A 308 -2.24 14.24 19.67
C ASN A 308 -2.07 14.41 18.14
N ARG A 309 -1.20 13.61 17.50
CA ARG A 309 -0.99 13.55 16.05
C ARG A 309 -1.82 12.42 15.46
N THR A 310 -3.07 12.69 15.11
CA THR A 310 -3.92 11.68 14.48
C THR A 310 -4.46 12.21 13.18
N ALA A 311 -3.93 11.66 12.09
CA ALA A 311 -4.74 11.60 10.88
C ALA A 311 -6.02 10.81 11.22
N SER A 312 -7.14 11.15 10.59
CA SER A 312 -8.42 10.45 10.80
C SER A 312 -8.78 9.54 9.62
N ILE A 313 -9.69 8.60 9.86
CA ILE A 313 -10.27 7.78 8.78
C ILE A 313 -10.88 8.62 7.66
N SER A 314 -11.47 9.77 8.01
CA SER A 314 -12.01 10.74 7.06
C SER A 314 -10.91 11.29 6.14
N GLN A 315 -9.73 11.60 6.69
CA GLN A 315 -8.63 12.12 5.87
C GLN A 315 -8.06 11.05 4.93
N VAL A 316 -7.99 9.78 5.36
CA VAL A 316 -7.66 8.67 4.45
C VAL A 316 -8.68 8.56 3.32
N ALA A 317 -9.97 8.69 3.64
CA ALA A 317 -11.03 8.70 2.63
C ALA A 317 -10.94 9.92 1.70
N ASP A 318 -10.47 11.09 2.17
CA ASP A 318 -10.22 12.26 1.31
C ASP A 318 -9.17 11.94 0.24
N HIS A 319 -8.09 11.22 0.58
CA HIS A 319 -7.10 10.76 -0.40
C HIS A 319 -7.72 9.82 -1.44
N LEU A 320 -8.56 8.89 -1.01
CA LEU A 320 -9.27 7.99 -1.93
C LEU A 320 -10.21 8.75 -2.86
N ASP A 321 -10.98 9.72 -2.35
CA ASP A 321 -11.87 10.57 -3.15
C ASP A 321 -11.12 11.42 -4.17
N HIS A 322 -10.01 12.05 -3.76
CA HIS A 322 -9.19 12.87 -4.63
C HIS A 322 -8.60 12.02 -5.78
N ILE A 323 -7.99 10.88 -5.46
CA ILE A 323 -7.42 9.99 -6.48
C ILE A 323 -8.53 9.49 -7.42
N LYS A 324 -9.71 9.12 -6.90
CA LYS A 324 -10.87 8.68 -7.70
C LYS A 324 -11.34 9.77 -8.66
N SER A 325 -11.27 11.04 -8.27
CA SER A 325 -11.65 12.16 -9.14
C SER A 325 -10.75 12.29 -10.37
N ILE A 326 -9.50 11.81 -10.30
CA ILE A 326 -8.49 11.91 -11.35
C ILE A 326 -8.47 10.64 -12.23
N THR A 327 -8.41 9.49 -11.58
CA THR A 327 -8.16 8.20 -12.23
C THR A 327 -9.44 7.43 -12.51
N GLY A 328 -10.55 7.79 -11.87
CA GLY A 328 -11.74 6.95 -11.77
C GLY A 328 -11.57 5.83 -10.74
N PRO A 329 -12.58 4.98 -10.54
CA PRO A 329 -12.55 3.94 -9.51
C PRO A 329 -11.64 2.73 -9.86
N ASP A 330 -11.10 2.64 -11.08
CA ASP A 330 -10.44 1.43 -11.59
C ASP A 330 -8.93 1.34 -11.28
N HIS A 331 -8.36 2.35 -10.63
CA HIS A 331 -6.91 2.52 -10.43
C HIS A 331 -6.53 2.76 -8.96
N ILE A 332 -7.39 2.35 -8.03
CA ILE A 332 -7.21 2.63 -6.59
C ILE A 332 -7.30 1.33 -5.80
N GLY A 333 -6.39 1.15 -4.85
CA GLY A 333 -6.36 0.05 -3.89
C GLY A 333 -6.01 0.55 -2.49
N LEU A 334 -5.73 -0.39 -1.57
CA LEU A 334 -5.32 -0.10 -0.20
C LEU A 334 -3.97 -0.74 0.08
N GLY A 335 -3.04 0.03 0.65
CA GLY A 335 -1.69 -0.43 0.97
C GLY A 335 -1.28 0.24 2.27
N SER A 336 -1.81 -0.28 3.37
CA SER A 336 -1.93 0.44 4.62
C SER A 336 -0.60 0.85 5.24
N ASP A 337 0.48 0.13 4.94
CA ASP A 337 1.79 0.32 5.60
C ASP A 337 1.68 -0.03 7.11
N PHE A 338 0.85 -1.03 7.43
CA PHE A 338 0.71 -1.56 8.78
C PHE A 338 1.95 -2.38 9.16
N ASP A 339 2.32 -2.31 10.43
CA ASP A 339 3.59 -2.78 10.99
C ASP A 339 4.85 -2.07 10.43
N GLY A 340 4.69 -1.14 9.46
CA GLY A 340 5.76 -0.30 8.91
C GLY A 340 5.75 1.13 9.46
N SER A 341 4.62 1.55 10.02
CA SER A 341 4.37 2.94 10.40
C SER A 341 3.42 3.08 11.60
N ASP A 342 3.23 4.31 12.11
CA ASP A 342 2.23 4.60 13.14
C ASP A 342 0.80 4.56 12.57
N HIS A 343 -0.21 4.43 13.43
CA HIS A 343 -1.61 4.35 12.98
C HIS A 343 -2.29 5.71 12.78
N VAL A 344 -3.22 5.76 11.81
CA VAL A 344 -4.23 6.83 11.66
C VAL A 344 -5.36 6.57 12.65
N GLY A 345 -5.58 7.47 13.61
CA GLY A 345 -6.82 7.58 14.41
C GLY A 345 -7.56 6.26 14.69
N GLU A 346 -8.69 6.07 14.01
CA GLU A 346 -9.55 4.89 14.11
C GLU A 346 -9.05 3.68 13.30
N LEU A 347 -8.17 3.89 12.32
CA LEU A 347 -7.51 2.85 11.53
C LEU A 347 -6.26 2.29 12.24
N LYS A 348 -6.48 1.71 13.42
CA LYS A 348 -5.41 1.30 14.34
C LYS A 348 -4.58 0.12 13.84
N ASP A 349 -5.25 -0.82 13.17
CA ASP A 349 -4.70 -2.11 12.78
C ASP A 349 -5.55 -2.78 11.69
N VAL A 350 -5.14 -3.97 11.27
CA VAL A 350 -5.82 -4.72 10.21
C VAL A 350 -7.28 -5.08 10.52
N SER A 351 -7.79 -4.94 11.75
CA SER A 351 -9.22 -5.18 12.03
C SER A 351 -10.14 -4.06 11.53
N THR A 352 -9.56 -2.92 11.12
CA THR A 352 -10.32 -1.67 10.99
C THR A 352 -10.76 -1.30 9.57
N TYR A 353 -10.37 -2.07 8.54
CA TYR A 353 -10.80 -1.82 7.16
C TYR A 353 -12.32 -1.72 6.96
N PRO A 354 -13.19 -2.51 7.64
CA PRO A 354 -14.65 -2.37 7.47
C PRO A 354 -15.17 -0.97 7.82
N TYR A 355 -14.50 -0.24 8.71
CA TYR A 355 -14.87 1.13 9.06
C TYR A 355 -14.52 2.11 7.93
N LEU A 356 -13.41 1.90 7.21
CA LEU A 356 -13.05 2.74 6.05
C LEU A 356 -14.07 2.55 4.93
N PHE A 357 -14.47 1.31 4.68
CA PHE A 357 -15.53 1.03 3.71
C PHE A 357 -16.87 1.64 4.11
N ALA A 358 -17.18 1.69 5.41
CA ALA A 358 -18.39 2.34 5.91
C ALA A 358 -18.35 3.86 5.72
N GLU A 359 -17.17 4.47 5.90
CA GLU A 359 -16.91 5.89 5.60
C GLU A 359 -17.10 6.19 4.11
N LEU A 360 -16.52 5.39 3.22
CA LEU A 360 -16.66 5.58 1.78
C LEU A 360 -18.11 5.37 1.30
N LEU A 361 -18.85 4.43 1.89
CA LEU A 361 -20.29 4.28 1.65
C LEU A 361 -21.07 5.53 2.08
N ALA A 362 -20.73 6.11 3.23
CA ALA A 362 -21.35 7.36 3.70
C ALA A 362 -21.09 8.53 2.72
N ARG A 363 -19.93 8.52 2.06
CA ARG A 363 -19.54 9.48 1.01
C ARG A 363 -20.14 9.17 -0.37
N GLY A 364 -20.96 8.13 -0.50
CA GLY A 364 -21.64 7.78 -1.74
C GLY A 364 -20.81 6.95 -2.72
N TRP A 365 -19.75 6.28 -2.27
CA TRP A 365 -19.13 5.22 -3.07
C TRP A 365 -20.13 4.09 -3.32
N SER A 366 -20.21 3.62 -4.56
CA SER A 366 -21.06 2.48 -4.89
C SER A 366 -20.44 1.18 -4.36
N GLU A 367 -21.26 0.15 -4.10
CA GLU A 367 -20.73 -1.17 -3.71
C GLU A 367 -19.74 -1.71 -4.77
N GLY A 368 -20.00 -1.45 -6.06
CA GLY A 368 -19.10 -1.85 -7.16
C GLY A 368 -17.75 -1.12 -7.14
N ASP A 369 -17.72 0.18 -6.79
CA ASP A 369 -16.47 0.91 -6.60
C ASP A 369 -15.67 0.33 -5.43
N LEU A 370 -16.35 -0.11 -4.37
CA LEU A 370 -15.71 -0.70 -3.20
C LEU A 370 -15.21 -2.13 -3.45
N GLU A 371 -15.88 -2.91 -4.29
CA GLU A 371 -15.33 -4.20 -4.75
C GLU A 371 -14.08 -4.02 -5.62
N LYS A 372 -14.04 -2.95 -6.43
CA LYS A 372 -12.86 -2.54 -7.19
C LYS A 372 -11.71 -2.15 -6.27
N LEU A 373 -11.98 -1.29 -5.29
CA LEU A 373 -11.02 -0.88 -4.26
C LEU A 373 -10.48 -2.07 -3.46
N ALA A 374 -11.36 -2.97 -3.04
CA ALA A 374 -10.98 -4.14 -2.24
C ALA A 374 -10.13 -5.14 -3.03
N PHE A 375 -10.49 -5.39 -4.30
CA PHE A 375 -10.01 -6.57 -5.00
C PHE A 375 -9.79 -6.37 -6.50
N HIS A 376 -10.83 -5.99 -7.25
CA HIS A 376 -10.81 -6.16 -8.70
C HIS A 376 -9.72 -5.33 -9.39
N ASN A 377 -9.34 -4.18 -8.84
CA ASN A 377 -8.28 -3.35 -9.41
C ASN A 377 -6.91 -4.02 -9.31
N PHE A 378 -6.55 -4.54 -8.14
CA PHE A 378 -5.29 -5.26 -7.96
C PHE A 378 -5.27 -6.55 -8.79
N TYR A 379 -6.36 -7.32 -8.79
CA TYR A 379 -6.49 -8.52 -9.61
C TYR A 379 -6.28 -8.21 -11.11
N ARG A 380 -6.91 -7.14 -11.63
CA ARG A 380 -6.73 -6.68 -13.02
C ARG A 380 -5.27 -6.38 -13.33
N VAL A 381 -4.58 -5.65 -12.45
CA VAL A 381 -3.18 -5.25 -12.61
C VAL A 381 -2.25 -6.46 -12.60
N LEU A 382 -2.39 -7.36 -11.62
CA LEU A 382 -1.58 -8.58 -11.55
C LEU A 382 -1.85 -9.50 -12.76
N LYS A 383 -3.12 -9.63 -13.19
CA LYS A 383 -3.46 -10.36 -14.43
C LYS A 383 -2.86 -9.75 -15.68
N ALA A 384 -2.81 -8.43 -15.77
CA ALA A 384 -2.20 -7.76 -16.90
C ALA A 384 -0.67 -8.01 -16.95
N ALA A 385 0.01 -8.00 -15.81
CA ALA A 385 1.43 -8.34 -15.73
C ALA A 385 1.70 -9.81 -16.09
N GLU A 386 0.88 -10.75 -15.61
CA GLU A 386 0.93 -12.16 -16.03
C GLU A 386 0.73 -12.32 -17.54
N LYS A 387 -0.21 -11.58 -18.13
CA LYS A 387 -0.44 -11.61 -19.58
C LYS A 387 0.75 -11.06 -20.37
N VAL A 388 1.41 -10.00 -19.88
CA VAL A 388 2.64 -9.48 -20.50
C VAL A 388 3.75 -10.53 -20.44
N ARG A 389 3.97 -11.17 -19.29
CA ARG A 389 4.90 -12.31 -19.16
C ARG A 389 4.61 -13.39 -20.19
N ASP A 390 3.36 -13.83 -20.28
CA ASP A 390 2.97 -14.91 -21.18
C ASP A 390 3.17 -14.54 -22.65
N SER A 391 2.98 -13.26 -23.01
CA SER A 391 3.28 -12.74 -24.35
C SER A 391 4.78 -12.65 -24.68
N LYS A 392 5.63 -12.73 -23.64
CA LYS A 392 7.09 -12.65 -23.73
C LYS A 392 7.77 -13.99 -23.43
N ALA A 393 7.03 -15.10 -23.47
CA ALA A 393 7.54 -16.43 -23.11
C ALA A 393 8.73 -16.88 -23.99
N ASP A 394 8.81 -16.39 -25.23
CA ASP A 394 9.91 -16.67 -26.17
C ASP A 394 11.06 -15.64 -26.09
N GLU A 395 10.97 -14.62 -25.24
CA GLU A 395 12.05 -13.65 -25.02
C GLU A 395 13.05 -14.20 -23.99
N GLU A 396 14.32 -14.29 -24.41
CA GLU A 396 15.43 -14.70 -23.54
C GLU A 396 15.62 -13.69 -22.38
N PRO A 397 16.03 -14.16 -21.19
CA PRO A 397 16.36 -13.27 -20.07
C PRO A 397 17.47 -12.28 -20.42
N ASP A 398 17.33 -11.01 -19.97
CA ASP A 398 18.44 -10.05 -20.08
C ASP A 398 19.56 -10.46 -19.08
N ASP A 399 20.74 -10.74 -19.61
CA ASP A 399 21.96 -11.13 -18.89
C ASP A 399 23.01 -10.02 -18.85
N THR A 400 22.64 -8.81 -19.30
CA THR A 400 23.50 -7.62 -19.23
C THR A 400 23.86 -7.31 -17.78
N LEU A 401 25.15 -7.13 -17.53
CA LEU A 401 25.67 -6.68 -16.24
C LEU A 401 25.65 -5.15 -16.17
N ILE A 402 25.45 -4.59 -14.98
CA ILE A 402 25.71 -3.18 -14.73
C ILE A 402 27.21 -2.90 -14.91
N ASP A 403 27.56 -1.69 -15.37
CA ASP A 403 28.96 -1.28 -15.40
C ASP A 403 29.47 -1.16 -13.95
N ILE A 404 30.63 -1.74 -13.67
CA ILE A 404 31.25 -1.67 -12.35
C ILE A 404 31.61 -0.23 -11.95
N ALA A 405 31.81 0.66 -12.94
CA ALA A 405 32.01 2.09 -12.70
C ALA A 405 30.76 2.79 -12.16
N ASP A 406 29.57 2.22 -12.40
CA ASP A 406 28.30 2.76 -11.88
C ASP A 406 28.01 2.27 -10.45
N ILE A 407 28.79 1.35 -9.89
CA ILE A 407 28.65 0.85 -8.52
C ILE A 407 29.49 1.71 -7.56
N PRO A 408 28.86 2.51 -6.67
CA PRO A 408 29.58 3.44 -5.79
C PRO A 408 30.48 2.79 -4.72
N ASP A 409 30.16 1.57 -4.28
CA ASP A 409 30.93 0.82 -3.30
C ASP A 409 31.05 -0.64 -3.72
N THR A 410 32.27 -1.05 -4.03
CA THR A 410 32.60 -2.42 -4.45
C THR A 410 33.40 -3.17 -3.38
N SER A 411 33.48 -2.66 -2.14
CA SER A 411 34.33 -3.22 -1.09
C SER A 411 33.92 -4.63 -0.65
N CYS A 412 32.66 -5.01 -0.87
CA CYS A 412 32.15 -6.35 -0.61
C CYS A 412 31.87 -7.18 -1.88
N ILE A 413 32.36 -6.74 -3.05
CA ILE A 413 32.16 -7.42 -4.34
C ILE A 413 33.50 -7.94 -4.86
N THR A 414 33.56 -9.20 -5.28
CA THR A 414 34.69 -9.77 -6.03
C THR A 414 34.43 -9.65 -7.53
N GLN A 415 35.44 -9.22 -8.30
CA GLN A 415 35.33 -9.17 -9.76
C GLN A 415 35.82 -10.50 -10.37
N GLY A 416 34.94 -11.19 -11.11
CA GLY A 416 35.26 -12.48 -11.74
C GLY A 416 35.06 -13.70 -10.84
N TRP A 417 35.01 -14.87 -11.46
CA TRP A 417 34.77 -16.17 -10.80
C TRP A 417 36.05 -16.92 -10.44
N GLU A 418 37.17 -16.58 -11.08
CA GLU A 418 38.46 -17.24 -10.90
C GLU A 418 39.46 -16.27 -10.27
N HIS A 419 39.54 -16.30 -8.94
CA HIS A 419 40.64 -15.74 -8.15
C HIS A 419 41.11 -16.74 -7.11
#